data_AF-A0A1G0CGS8-F1
#
_entry.id   AF-A0A1G0CGS8-F1
#
_cell.length_a   1.000
_cell.length_b   1.000
_cell.length_c   1.000
_cell.angle_alpha   90.00
_cell.angle_beta   90.00
_cell.angle_gamma   90.00
#
_symmetry.space_group_name_H-M   'P 1'
#
loop_
_entity.id
_entity.type
_entity.pdbx_description
1 polymer ?
#
loop_
_entity_poly.entity_id
_entity_poly.type
_entity_poly.pdbx_seq_one_letter_code
_entity_poly.pdbx_strand_id
1 'polypeptide(L)'
;MNILRFFTIGALVLISITSCTIVTSTNVPGKTATKFPKNMSGKYILQYPEELSMLAVEGSDTYVTFKGDEMIVDNTDGQTITKLGDSLFFSTIGKQQYLSFGVSPQINVFKVVKNGKNIELFSMCGDVTSSGDLTNFFSNVKEIPGEVDENGDTGAASYEVTIIDGKLNDYFESSIPMKEPFVLKKQ
;
A
#
# COMPACT_ATOMS: atom_id res chain seq x y z
N MET A 1 25.85 -1.63 -0.82
CA MET A 1 24.82 -0.66 -1.25
C MET A 1 23.56 -1.01 -0.49
N ASN A 2 23.19 -0.17 0.49
CA ASN A 2 22.30 -0.54 1.59
C ASN A 2 20.83 -0.67 1.14
N ILE A 3 20.40 -1.92 0.93
CA ILE A 3 19.01 -2.33 0.70
C ILE A 3 18.08 -1.94 1.87
N LEU A 4 18.64 -1.62 3.04
CA LEU A 4 17.92 -1.28 4.27
C LEU A 4 17.17 0.07 4.26
N ARG A 5 17.32 0.93 3.25
CA ARG A 5 16.70 2.28 3.23
C ARG A 5 15.40 2.40 2.43
N PHE A 6 14.93 1.31 1.80
CA PHE A 6 13.66 1.32 1.03
C PHE A 6 12.40 1.10 1.89
N PHE A 7 12.58 1.01 3.20
CA PHE A 7 11.63 0.49 4.16
C PHE A 7 10.98 1.61 5.02
N THR A 8 10.39 2.66 4.44
CA THR A 8 9.70 3.68 5.27
C THR A 8 8.26 4.00 4.85
N ILE A 9 7.80 3.59 3.67
CA ILE A 9 6.34 3.51 3.39
C ILE A 9 5.90 2.05 3.25
N GLY A 10 6.72 1.20 2.63
CA GLY A 10 6.46 -0.25 2.56
C GLY A 10 6.67 -0.99 3.88
N ALA A 11 7.61 -0.53 4.74
CA ALA A 11 7.87 -1.16 6.03
C ALA A 11 6.95 -0.71 7.14
N LEU A 12 6.44 0.51 7.03
CA LEU A 12 5.51 1.04 8.02
C LEU A 12 4.15 0.34 7.94
N VAL A 13 3.87 -0.38 6.85
CA VAL A 13 2.70 -1.27 6.71
C VAL A 13 3.00 -2.71 7.16
N LEU A 14 4.26 -3.06 7.43
CA LEU A 14 4.69 -4.43 7.84
C LEU A 14 4.63 -4.65 9.36
N ILE A 15 4.11 -3.70 10.13
CA ILE A 15 3.96 -3.85 11.57
C ILE A 15 2.67 -4.63 11.81
N SER A 16 2.82 -5.80 12.41
CA SER A 16 1.79 -6.74 12.86
C SER A 16 0.69 -6.05 13.67
N ILE A 17 -0.31 -5.55 12.95
CA ILE A 17 -1.60 -5.13 13.47
C ILE A 17 -2.45 -6.38 13.62
N THR A 18 -2.84 -6.68 14.86
CA THR A 18 -3.74 -7.79 15.18
C THR A 18 -5.14 -7.64 14.58
N SER A 19 -5.47 -6.46 14.03
CA SER A 19 -6.78 -6.13 13.46
C SER A 19 -6.84 -6.12 11.92
N CYS A 20 -5.74 -6.32 11.19
CA CYS A 20 -5.78 -6.20 9.74
C CYS A 20 -4.80 -7.18 9.07
N THR A 21 -5.35 -8.07 8.26
CA THR A 21 -4.56 -9.05 7.51
C THR A 21 -4.03 -8.43 6.23
N ILE A 22 -2.71 -8.41 6.09
CA ILE A 22 -2.02 -7.86 4.92
C ILE A 22 -2.19 -8.80 3.72
N VAL A 23 -2.58 -8.24 2.58
CA VAL A 23 -2.61 -8.92 1.27
C VAL A 23 -1.64 -8.23 0.32
N THR A 24 -0.55 -8.90 -0.02
CA THR A 24 0.43 -8.44 -1.01
C THR A 24 0.22 -9.15 -2.34
N SER A 25 0.75 -8.58 -3.42
CA SER A 25 0.62 -9.15 -4.76
C SER A 25 1.93 -9.51 -5.44
N THR A 26 1.86 -10.56 -6.26
CA THR A 26 2.93 -11.00 -7.16
C THR A 26 3.04 -10.18 -8.44
N ASN A 27 2.05 -9.34 -8.76
CA ASN A 27 2.03 -8.54 -9.98
C ASN A 27 1.46 -7.13 -9.73
N VAL A 28 1.84 -6.19 -10.59
CA VAL A 28 1.25 -4.85 -10.60
C VAL A 28 -0.07 -4.89 -11.38
N PRO A 29 -1.17 -4.28 -10.88
CA PRO A 29 -2.43 -4.23 -11.59
C PRO A 29 -2.36 -3.39 -12.86
N GLY A 30 -3.06 -3.79 -13.91
CA GLY A 30 -3.33 -2.96 -15.08
C GLY A 30 -2.10 -2.46 -15.83
N LYS A 31 -2.27 -1.31 -16.50
CA LYS A 31 -1.21 -0.69 -17.31
C LYS A 31 -0.45 0.35 -16.49
N THR A 32 0.86 0.19 -16.37
CA THR A 32 1.75 1.13 -15.69
C THR A 32 1.98 2.41 -16.50
N ALA A 33 2.08 3.53 -15.79
CA ALA A 33 2.42 4.83 -16.32
C ALA A 33 3.92 5.11 -16.13
N THR A 34 4.47 5.97 -16.99
CA THR A 34 5.86 6.45 -16.89
C THR A 34 5.96 7.78 -16.15
N LYS A 35 4.84 8.41 -15.81
CA LYS A 35 4.75 9.66 -15.03
C LYS A 35 3.48 9.65 -14.18
N PHE A 36 3.54 10.30 -13.03
CA PHE A 36 2.36 10.59 -12.23
C PHE A 36 1.41 11.53 -12.99
N PRO A 37 0.08 11.36 -12.84
CA PRO A 37 -0.89 12.31 -13.35
C PRO A 37 -0.62 13.73 -12.83
N LYS A 38 -0.74 14.75 -13.68
CA LYS A 38 -0.52 16.16 -13.28
C LYS A 38 -1.36 16.57 -12.07
N ASN A 39 -2.57 16.03 -11.97
CA ASN A 39 -3.49 16.30 -10.88
C ASN A 39 -3.18 15.49 -9.59
N MET A 40 -2.10 14.71 -9.54
CA MET A 40 -1.51 14.18 -8.30
C MET A 40 -0.25 14.96 -7.90
N SER A 41 0.25 15.87 -8.74
CA SER A 41 1.52 16.54 -8.48
C SER A 41 1.46 17.51 -7.30
N GLY A 42 2.57 17.60 -6.57
CA GLY A 42 2.81 18.53 -5.46
C GLY A 42 3.03 17.83 -4.12
N LYS A 43 3.09 18.62 -3.06
CA LYS A 43 3.43 18.18 -1.70
C LYS A 43 2.17 17.88 -0.88
N TYR A 44 2.24 16.83 -0.08
CA TYR A 44 1.18 16.33 0.78
C TYR A 44 1.76 15.97 2.15
N ILE A 45 0.93 16.03 3.19
CA ILE A 45 1.20 15.43 4.48
C ILE A 45 0.46 14.10 4.57
N LEU A 46 1.15 13.04 5.00
CA LEU A 46 0.57 11.72 5.22
C LEU A 46 -0.19 11.70 6.55
N GLN A 47 -1.44 11.24 6.50
CA GLN A 47 -2.27 10.97 7.66
C GLN A 47 -2.64 9.48 7.65
N TYR A 48 -2.45 8.84 8.79
CA TYR A 48 -2.76 7.42 8.98
C TYR A 48 -4.25 7.25 9.30
N PRO A 49 -4.86 6.10 8.91
CA PRO A 49 -6.12 5.63 9.49
C PRO A 49 -6.06 5.63 11.02
N GLU A 50 -7.21 5.77 11.69
CA GLU A 50 -7.23 5.84 13.16
C GLU A 50 -6.65 4.57 13.79
N GLU A 51 -7.01 3.41 13.24
CA GLU A 51 -6.52 2.09 13.65
C GLU A 51 -4.99 1.94 13.49
N LEU A 52 -4.38 2.75 12.62
CA LEU A 52 -2.94 2.74 12.34
C LEU A 52 -2.24 3.99 12.89
N SER A 53 -2.94 4.82 13.66
CA SER A 53 -2.38 6.06 14.20
C SER A 53 -1.21 5.82 15.16
N MET A 54 -1.17 4.64 15.81
CA MET A 54 -0.04 4.22 16.65
C MET A 54 1.29 4.09 15.89
N LEU A 55 1.23 3.99 14.56
CA LEU A 55 2.40 3.94 13.69
C LEU A 55 2.95 5.33 13.36
N ALA A 56 2.17 6.39 13.64
CA ALA A 56 2.65 7.75 13.50
C ALA A 56 3.66 8.05 14.61
N VAL A 57 4.85 8.51 14.23
CA VAL A 57 5.84 8.98 15.19
C VAL A 57 5.39 10.34 15.72
N GLU A 58 5.08 10.38 17.03
CA GLU A 58 4.57 11.57 17.70
C GLU A 58 5.48 12.78 17.47
N GLY A 59 4.89 13.91 17.05
CA GLY A 59 5.63 15.14 16.79
C GLY A 59 6.40 15.19 15.47
N SER A 60 6.22 14.21 14.57
CA SER A 60 6.87 14.21 13.25
C SER A 60 5.90 14.04 12.09
N ASP A 61 5.92 15.00 11.17
CA ASP A 61 5.16 14.93 9.93
C ASP A 61 5.94 14.12 8.88
N THR A 62 5.25 13.22 8.18
CA THR A 62 5.76 12.62 6.94
C THR A 62 5.17 13.34 5.74
N TYR A 63 6.02 13.91 4.91
CA TYR A 63 5.62 14.58 3.68
C TYR A 63 5.86 13.70 2.45
N VAL A 64 4.86 13.64 1.58
CA VAL A 64 4.94 12.92 0.30
C VAL A 64 4.79 13.93 -0.84
N THR A 65 5.73 13.95 -1.78
CA THR A 65 5.68 14.82 -2.96
C THR A 65 5.71 14.00 -4.22
N PHE A 66 4.72 14.19 -5.11
CA PHE A 66 4.75 13.62 -6.46
C PHE A 66 5.18 14.67 -7.47
N LYS A 67 6.21 14.37 -8.27
CA LYS A 67 6.74 15.29 -9.28
C LYS A 67 7.26 14.51 -10.49
N GLY A 68 6.61 14.66 -11.64
CA GLY A 68 7.01 13.94 -12.84
C GLY A 68 6.84 12.44 -12.66
N ASP A 69 7.94 11.69 -12.67
CA ASP A 69 8.04 10.25 -12.40
C ASP A 69 8.55 9.94 -10.99
N GLU A 70 8.82 10.95 -10.17
CA GLU A 70 9.38 10.81 -8.83
C GLU A 70 8.30 10.92 -7.75
N MET A 71 8.40 10.05 -6.74
CA MET A 71 7.80 10.23 -5.43
C MET A 71 8.93 10.49 -4.43
N ILE A 72 8.76 11.54 -3.63
CA ILE A 72 9.70 11.96 -2.61
C ILE A 72 9.01 11.84 -1.26
N VAL A 73 9.62 11.10 -0.34
CA VAL A 73 9.17 10.96 1.05
C VAL A 73 10.16 11.69 1.93
N ASP A 74 9.69 12.59 2.77
CA ASP A 74 10.51 13.42 3.63
C ASP A 74 9.96 13.35 5.06
N ASN A 75 10.77 12.85 6.00
CA ASN A 75 10.43 12.65 7.40
C ASN A 75 11.64 12.96 8.29
N THR A 76 11.55 12.66 9.59
CA THR A 76 12.65 12.89 10.56
C THR A 76 13.93 12.15 10.23
N ASP A 77 13.85 11.03 9.51
CA ASP A 77 15.00 10.21 9.12
C ASP A 77 15.65 10.70 7.82
N GLY A 78 15.02 11.68 7.17
CA GLY A 78 15.49 12.35 5.97
C GLY A 78 14.67 12.05 4.73
N GLN A 79 15.22 12.45 3.58
CA GLN A 79 14.53 12.38 2.30
C GLN A 79 14.88 11.11 1.53
N THR A 80 13.84 10.44 1.02
CA THR A 80 13.94 9.31 0.10
C THR A 80 13.25 9.67 -1.23
N ILE A 81 13.89 9.34 -2.35
CA ILE A 81 13.35 9.57 -3.70
C ILE A 81 13.22 8.21 -4.38
N THR A 82 12.05 7.94 -4.96
CA THR A 82 11.76 6.71 -5.69
C THR A 82 11.10 7.06 -7.02
N LYS A 83 11.55 6.43 -8.12
CA LYS A 83 11.02 6.67 -9.46
C LYS A 83 10.05 5.58 -9.90
N LEU A 84 9.11 5.94 -10.77
CA LEU A 84 8.26 4.97 -11.43
C LEU A 84 9.10 3.97 -12.22
N GLY A 85 8.89 2.68 -11.96
CA GLY A 85 9.71 1.57 -12.47
C GLY A 85 10.74 1.04 -11.48
N ASP A 86 11.11 1.84 -10.47
CA ASP A 86 12.09 1.47 -9.44
C ASP A 86 11.38 0.98 -8.16
N SER A 87 10.64 -0.13 -8.27
CA SER A 87 9.78 -0.68 -7.18
C SER A 87 8.62 0.23 -6.77
N LEU A 88 8.32 1.24 -7.59
CA LEU A 88 7.18 2.14 -7.47
C LEU A 88 6.43 2.12 -8.79
N PHE A 89 5.12 1.93 -8.73
CA PHE A 89 4.29 1.85 -9.92
C PHE A 89 3.03 2.66 -9.73
N PHE A 90 2.64 3.40 -10.76
CA PHE A 90 1.32 3.99 -10.87
C PHE A 90 0.65 3.35 -12.07
N SER A 91 -0.54 2.79 -11.89
CA SER A 91 -1.22 2.06 -12.95
C SER A 91 -2.71 2.34 -13.00
N THR A 92 -3.34 1.95 -14.11
CA THR A 92 -4.78 2.12 -14.32
C THR A 92 -5.42 0.85 -14.87
N ILE A 93 -6.65 0.60 -14.42
CA ILE A 93 -7.59 -0.38 -14.98
C ILE A 93 -8.87 0.40 -15.30
N GLY A 94 -9.12 0.65 -16.59
CA GLY A 94 -10.20 1.55 -16.99
C GLY A 94 -10.04 2.94 -16.38
N LYS A 95 -10.99 3.34 -15.52
CA LYS A 95 -10.95 4.62 -14.79
C LYS A 95 -10.32 4.54 -13.40
N GLN A 96 -10.08 3.33 -12.90
CA GLN A 96 -9.52 3.11 -11.57
C GLN A 96 -8.01 3.34 -11.60
N GLN A 97 -7.48 3.93 -10.53
CA GLN A 97 -6.08 4.30 -10.38
C GLN A 97 -5.49 3.53 -9.21
N TYR A 98 -4.25 3.07 -9.36
CA TYR A 98 -3.55 2.30 -8.34
C TYR A 98 -2.12 2.82 -8.17
N LEU A 99 -1.66 2.78 -6.93
CA LEU A 99 -0.28 3.06 -6.56
C LEU A 99 0.27 1.78 -5.93
N SER A 100 1.40 1.30 -6.43
CA SER A 100 1.99 0.04 -5.98
C SER A 100 3.45 0.22 -5.60
N PHE A 101 3.87 -0.47 -4.55
CA PHE A 101 5.21 -0.38 -3.97
C PHE A 101 5.77 -1.76 -3.68
N GLY A 102 7.06 -1.94 -3.89
CA GLY A 102 7.78 -3.16 -3.58
C GLY A 102 8.15 -3.95 -4.83
N VAL A 103 8.65 -5.15 -4.60
CA VAL A 103 9.16 -6.06 -5.63
C VAL A 103 8.41 -7.37 -5.49
N SER A 104 8.05 -7.98 -6.62
CA SER A 104 7.44 -9.31 -6.62
C SER A 104 8.30 -10.29 -5.82
N PRO A 105 7.69 -11.12 -4.94
CA PRO A 105 6.25 -11.35 -4.83
C PRO A 105 5.52 -10.48 -3.78
N GLN A 106 6.17 -9.48 -3.20
CA GLN A 106 5.62 -8.65 -2.11
C GLN A 106 5.34 -7.22 -2.57
N ILE A 107 4.39 -7.07 -3.50
CA ILE A 107 3.94 -5.75 -3.98
C ILE A 107 2.73 -5.32 -3.17
N ASN A 108 2.86 -4.21 -2.44
CA ASN A 108 1.74 -3.52 -1.81
C ASN A 108 0.98 -2.74 -2.87
N VAL A 109 -0.35 -2.82 -2.87
CA VAL A 109 -1.21 -2.13 -3.84
C VAL A 109 -2.23 -1.29 -3.09
N PHE A 110 -2.34 -0.03 -3.50
CA PHE A 110 -3.31 0.92 -2.99
C PHE A 110 -4.24 1.36 -4.11
N LYS A 111 -5.56 1.30 -3.88
CA LYS A 111 -6.52 2.00 -4.74
C LYS A 111 -6.43 3.50 -4.43
N VAL A 112 -6.25 4.29 -5.47
CA VAL A 112 -6.10 5.73 -5.41
C VAL A 112 -7.43 6.39 -5.71
N VAL A 113 -7.98 7.12 -4.74
CA VAL A 113 -9.18 7.93 -4.90
C VAL A 113 -8.82 9.39 -4.66
N LYS A 114 -9.46 10.29 -5.42
CA LYS A 114 -9.29 11.73 -5.23
C LYS A 114 -10.48 12.31 -4.52
N ASN A 115 -10.20 13.04 -3.45
CA ASN A 115 -11.20 13.77 -2.69
C ASN A 115 -10.79 15.25 -2.62
N GLY A 116 -11.35 16.04 -3.54
CA GLY A 116 -10.96 17.43 -3.73
C GLY A 116 -9.48 17.55 -4.12
N LYS A 117 -8.67 18.19 -3.25
CA LYS A 117 -7.22 18.33 -3.44
C LYS A 117 -6.41 17.19 -2.80
N ASN A 118 -7.05 16.36 -1.98
CA ASN A 118 -6.40 15.27 -1.26
C ASN A 118 -6.40 13.98 -2.09
N ILE A 119 -5.53 13.05 -1.70
CA ILE A 119 -5.48 11.71 -2.27
C ILE A 119 -5.74 10.72 -1.14
N GLU A 120 -6.66 9.80 -1.35
CA GLU A 120 -6.98 8.69 -0.45
C GLU A 120 -6.37 7.41 -1.03
N LEU A 121 -5.66 6.67 -0.20
CA LEU A 121 -4.99 5.42 -0.55
C LEU A 121 -5.62 4.29 0.28
N PHE A 122 -6.45 3.47 -0.36
CA PHE A 122 -7.06 2.29 0.25
C PHE A 122 -6.12 1.11 0.05
N SER A 123 -5.64 0.52 1.14
CA SER A 123 -4.72 -0.62 1.09
C SER A 123 -5.43 -1.94 0.82
N MET A 124 -4.68 -2.93 0.33
CA MET A 124 -5.09 -4.33 0.37
C MET A 124 -4.80 -4.93 1.75
N CYS A 125 -5.40 -4.37 2.79
CA CYS A 125 -5.35 -4.88 4.15
C CYS A 125 -6.78 -4.91 4.68
N GLY A 126 -7.18 -5.97 5.38
CA GLY A 126 -8.49 -6.01 6.02
C GLY A 126 -8.81 -7.35 6.68
N ASP A 127 -10.09 -7.61 6.89
CA ASP A 127 -10.58 -8.76 7.64
C ASP A 127 -10.60 -10.02 6.76
N VAL A 128 -9.47 -10.73 6.72
CA VAL A 128 -9.34 -12.00 5.99
C VAL A 128 -9.34 -13.16 6.99
N THR A 129 -10.40 -13.95 6.98
CA THR A 129 -10.53 -15.10 7.89
C THR A 129 -9.99 -16.39 7.29
N SER A 130 -9.96 -16.47 5.95
CA SER A 130 -9.41 -17.60 5.23
C SER A 130 -8.98 -17.23 3.81
N SER A 131 -8.14 -18.06 3.20
CA SER A 131 -7.83 -17.99 1.75
C SER A 131 -9.09 -17.90 0.88
N GLY A 132 -10.19 -18.52 1.31
CA GLY A 132 -11.47 -18.56 0.59
C GLY A 132 -12.03 -17.16 0.30
N ASP A 133 -11.89 -16.23 1.25
CA ASP A 133 -12.38 -14.85 1.16
C ASP A 133 -11.74 -14.11 -0.03
N LEU A 134 -10.50 -14.47 -0.37
CA LEU A 134 -9.69 -13.83 -1.41
C LEU A 134 -9.85 -14.49 -2.80
N THR A 135 -10.19 -15.79 -2.85
CA THR A 135 -10.24 -16.55 -4.12
C THR A 135 -11.29 -16.03 -5.12
N ASN A 136 -12.31 -15.32 -4.65
CA ASN A 136 -13.30 -14.70 -5.53
C ASN A 136 -12.69 -13.56 -6.36
N PHE A 137 -11.67 -12.88 -5.83
CA PHE A 137 -11.10 -11.66 -6.40
C PHE A 137 -9.72 -11.88 -7.02
N PHE A 138 -8.96 -12.83 -6.50
CA PHE A 138 -7.56 -13.07 -6.87
C PHE A 138 -7.32 -14.51 -7.33
N SER A 139 -6.16 -14.73 -7.94
CA SER A 139 -5.64 -16.07 -8.28
C SER A 139 -4.38 -16.37 -7.47
N ASN A 140 -3.98 -17.64 -7.40
CA ASN A 140 -2.79 -18.09 -6.67
C ASN A 140 -2.72 -17.56 -5.22
N VAL A 141 -3.85 -17.57 -4.52
CA VAL A 141 -3.90 -17.14 -3.12
C VAL A 141 -3.06 -18.09 -2.28
N LYS A 142 -2.03 -17.54 -1.64
CA LYS A 142 -1.10 -18.27 -0.79
C LYS A 142 -1.06 -17.60 0.58
N GLU A 143 -1.41 -18.36 1.60
CA GLU A 143 -1.23 -17.94 2.98
C GLU A 143 0.26 -17.99 3.33
N ILE A 144 0.74 -16.91 3.96
CA ILE A 144 2.07 -16.77 4.52
C ILE A 144 1.89 -16.81 6.05
N PRO A 145 2.31 -17.90 6.71
CA PRO A 145 2.22 -18.00 8.16
C PRO A 145 2.97 -16.84 8.83
N GLY A 146 2.44 -16.37 9.95
CA GLY A 146 3.14 -15.39 10.76
C GLY A 146 4.46 -15.95 11.30
N GLU A 147 5.41 -15.06 11.58
CA GLU A 147 6.67 -15.45 12.19
C GLU A 147 6.45 -15.85 13.66
N VAL A 148 7.16 -16.87 14.12
CA VAL A 148 7.14 -17.30 15.52
C VAL A 148 8.20 -16.49 16.26
N ASP A 149 7.80 -15.80 17.32
CA ASP A 149 8.70 -15.02 18.14
C ASP A 149 9.56 -15.90 19.08
N GLU A 150 10.45 -15.27 19.85
CA GLU A 150 11.32 -15.96 20.81
C GLU A 150 10.56 -16.65 21.96
N ASN A 151 9.29 -16.30 22.17
CA ASN A 151 8.40 -16.87 23.20
C ASN A 151 7.51 -18.00 22.66
N GLY A 152 7.55 -18.26 21.35
CA GLY A 152 6.71 -19.25 20.69
C GLY A 152 5.36 -18.72 20.22
N ASP A 153 5.11 -17.41 20.34
CA ASP A 153 3.89 -16.77 19.86
C ASP A 153 3.98 -16.56 18.35
N THR A 154 2.93 -16.96 17.63
CA THR A 154 2.87 -16.81 16.16
C THR A 154 2.24 -15.46 15.81
N GLY A 155 2.94 -14.65 15.02
CA GLY A 155 2.42 -13.41 14.47
C GLY A 155 1.19 -13.63 13.58
N ALA A 156 0.53 -12.53 13.20
CA ALA A 156 -0.60 -12.59 12.28
C ALA A 156 -0.15 -13.16 10.92
N ALA A 157 -0.93 -14.07 10.35
CA ALA A 157 -0.74 -14.53 8.98
C ALA A 157 -0.96 -13.39 8.00
N SER A 158 -0.36 -13.50 6.82
CA SER A 158 -0.60 -12.60 5.67
C SER A 158 -0.88 -13.41 4.42
N TYR A 159 -1.27 -12.74 3.35
CA TYR A 159 -1.56 -13.41 2.08
C TYR A 159 -0.76 -12.80 0.94
N GLU A 160 -0.31 -13.67 0.04
CA GLU A 160 0.29 -13.35 -1.24
C GLU A 160 -0.70 -13.77 -2.34
N VAL A 161 -0.98 -12.89 -3.28
CA VAL A 161 -1.99 -13.14 -4.33
C VAL A 161 -1.53 -12.67 -5.71
N THR A 162 -2.05 -13.30 -6.77
CA THR A 162 -1.95 -12.77 -8.13
C THR A 162 -3.21 -11.98 -8.48
N ILE A 163 -3.06 -10.69 -8.79
CA ILE A 163 -4.16 -9.80 -9.17
C ILE A 163 -4.78 -10.22 -10.50
N ILE A 164 -6.11 -10.30 -10.49
CA ILE A 164 -6.96 -10.40 -11.68
C ILE A 164 -7.57 -9.02 -11.93
N ASP A 165 -7.10 -8.30 -12.94
CA ASP A 165 -7.48 -6.90 -13.20
C ASP A 165 -9.01 -6.67 -13.20
N GLY A 166 -9.76 -7.57 -13.84
CA GLY A 166 -11.22 -7.47 -13.95
C GLY A 166 -11.99 -7.61 -12.65
N LYS A 167 -11.33 -7.99 -11.54
CA LYS A 167 -11.95 -8.24 -10.23
C LYS A 167 -11.39 -7.38 -9.11
N LEU A 168 -10.31 -6.63 -9.37
CA LEU A 168 -9.64 -5.86 -8.34
C LEU A 168 -10.54 -4.75 -7.76
N ASN A 169 -11.37 -4.12 -8.58
CA ASN A 169 -12.31 -3.12 -8.09
C ASN A 169 -13.35 -3.73 -7.15
N ASP A 170 -13.85 -4.93 -7.46
CA ASP A 170 -14.83 -5.65 -6.64
C ASP A 170 -14.24 -5.99 -5.26
N TYR A 171 -12.95 -6.31 -5.17
CA TYR A 171 -12.27 -6.47 -3.88
C TYR A 171 -12.35 -5.19 -3.05
N PHE A 172 -12.01 -4.02 -3.63
CA PHE A 172 -12.07 -2.74 -2.92
C PHE A 172 -13.50 -2.32 -2.53
N GLU A 173 -14.51 -2.80 -3.23
CA GLU A 173 -15.93 -2.56 -2.93
C GLU A 173 -16.53 -3.59 -1.95
N SER A 174 -15.89 -4.76 -1.78
CA SER A 174 -16.29 -5.81 -0.85
C SER A 174 -16.17 -5.39 0.61
N SER A 175 -16.67 -6.19 1.56
CA SER A 175 -16.50 -5.94 2.99
C SER A 175 -15.10 -6.23 3.53
N ILE A 176 -14.22 -6.84 2.74
CA ILE A 176 -12.92 -7.34 3.22
C ILE A 176 -11.94 -6.21 3.55
N PRO A 177 -11.58 -5.30 2.62
CA PRO A 177 -10.55 -4.31 2.91
C PRO A 177 -11.02 -3.27 3.91
N MET A 178 -10.06 -2.80 4.71
CA MET A 178 -10.20 -1.66 5.61
C MET A 178 -10.82 -0.47 4.85
N LYS A 179 -11.83 0.13 5.47
CA LYS A 179 -12.60 1.23 4.86
C LYS A 179 -11.97 2.60 5.07
N GLU A 180 -11.10 2.74 6.05
CA GLU A 180 -10.36 3.96 6.28
C GLU A 180 -9.12 4.01 5.37
N PRO A 181 -8.95 5.04 4.53
CA PRO A 181 -7.77 5.18 3.71
C PRO A 181 -6.64 5.88 4.46
N PHE A 182 -5.41 5.68 4.00
CA PHE A 182 -4.35 6.67 4.26
C PHE A 182 -4.68 7.93 3.46
N VAL A 183 -4.56 9.09 4.09
CA VAL A 183 -4.88 10.37 3.46
C VAL A 183 -3.60 11.15 3.22
N LEU A 184 -3.32 11.44 1.96
CA LEU A 184 -2.35 12.45 1.56
C LEU A 184 -3.09 13.79 1.47
N LYS A 185 -3.00 14.57 2.54
CA LYS A 185 -3.66 15.88 2.64
C LYS A 185 -2.81 16.95 1.96
N LYS A 186 -3.43 17.71 1.05
CA LYS A 186 -2.71 18.73 0.28
C LYS A 186 -2.20 19.85 1.19
N GLN A 187 -0.93 20.21 1.02
CA GLN A 187 -0.31 21.41 1.60
C GLN A 187 -0.49 22.59 0.66
#